data_AF-A0A1V2A3W2-F1
#
_entry.id   AF-A0A1V2A3W2-F1
#
_cell.length_a   1.000
_cell.length_b   1.000
_cell.length_c   1.000
_cell.angle_alpha   90.00
_cell.angle_beta   90.00
_cell.angle_gamma   90.00
#
_symmetry.space_group_name_H-M   'P 1'
#
loop_
_entity.id
_entity.type
_entity.pdbx_description
1 polymer ?
#
loop_
_entity_poly.entity_id
_entity_poly.type
_entity_poly.pdbx_seq_one_letter_code
_entity_poly.pdbx_strand_id
1 'polypeptide(L)'
;MKRPFILLFLFVLLLSACADESDKSDQFVTVEPSKLFQGDAKRLEPHLEIMGGAVKVSYSGSHHAMNTKYEIWEDGKLVNSGRALGMEITEDALEEVTVSLKNDPDKESDFLVTVVFASEENGYNSAAFSIPKFDPSRANGHLELDEPIQFKEGAEEAIWGYTANEDGHISSGDDLEKIAKEADWAFLLKLTTDKSLD
;
A
#
# COMPACT_ATOMS: atom_id res chain seq x y z
N MET A 1 8.51 51.77 -49.92
CA MET A 1 8.75 50.34 -49.65
C MET A 1 9.61 50.26 -48.38
N LYS A 2 9.14 50.34 -47.14
CA LYS A 2 8.21 49.48 -46.35
C LYS A 2 8.46 47.99 -46.57
N ARG A 3 9.39 47.39 -45.79
CA ARG A 3 9.43 45.98 -45.31
C ARG A 3 10.82 45.58 -44.72
N PRO A 4 11.27 46.18 -43.61
CA PRO A 4 12.19 45.45 -42.71
C PRO A 4 11.53 45.07 -41.37
N PHE A 5 10.37 45.66 -41.03
CA PHE A 5 9.72 45.47 -39.73
C PHE A 5 8.99 44.11 -39.57
N ILE A 6 8.63 43.45 -40.68
CA ILE A 6 7.90 42.18 -40.66
C ILE A 6 8.82 41.00 -40.30
N LEU A 7 10.11 41.06 -40.65
CA LEU A 7 11.09 40.02 -40.31
C LEU A 7 11.48 40.05 -38.83
N LEU A 8 11.51 41.23 -38.20
CA LEU A 8 11.80 41.37 -36.77
C LEU A 8 10.65 40.84 -35.90
N PHE A 9 9.40 41.00 -36.35
CA PHE A 9 8.22 40.53 -35.61
C PHE A 9 8.06 39.00 -35.68
N LEU A 10 8.49 38.37 -36.79
CA LEU A 10 8.47 36.91 -36.93
C LEU A 10 9.54 36.22 -36.06
N PHE A 11 10.67 36.88 -35.82
CA PHE A 11 11.76 36.34 -34.99
C PHE A 11 11.44 36.39 -33.48
N VAL A 12 10.65 37.38 -33.04
CA VAL A 12 10.18 37.48 -31.64
C VAL A 12 9.10 36.44 -31.34
N LEU A 13 8.25 36.08 -32.32
CA LEU A 13 7.24 35.03 -32.15
C LEU A 13 7.83 33.61 -32.04
N LEU A 14 9.05 33.38 -32.56
CA LEU A 14 9.74 32.10 -32.43
C LEU A 14 10.43 31.90 -31.07
N LEU A 15 10.62 32.96 -30.28
CA LEU A 15 11.25 32.88 -28.96
C LEU A 15 10.25 32.67 -27.81
N SER A 16 8.94 32.82 -28.04
CA SER A 16 7.90 32.56 -27.04
C SER A 16 7.32 31.13 -27.11
N ALA A 17 7.91 30.26 -27.93
CA ALA A 17 7.49 28.85 -28.06
C ALA A 17 8.28 27.88 -27.17
N CYS A 18 9.12 28.37 -26.26
CA CYS A 18 9.44 27.62 -25.04
C CYS A 18 8.24 27.78 -24.09
N ALA A 19 7.12 27.14 -24.44
CA ALA A 19 6.11 26.80 -23.47
C ALA A 19 6.76 25.82 -22.49
N ASP A 20 6.57 26.05 -21.19
CA ASP A 20 6.95 25.16 -20.11
C ASP A 20 6.57 23.72 -20.47
N GLU A 21 7.55 22.93 -20.90
CA GLU A 21 7.58 21.52 -20.55
C GLU A 21 7.87 21.50 -19.06
N SER A 22 6.85 21.79 -18.25
CA SER A 22 6.83 21.32 -16.88
C SER A 22 7.04 19.83 -16.99
N ASP A 23 8.23 19.37 -16.57
CA ASP A 23 8.57 17.96 -16.44
C ASP A 23 7.34 17.26 -15.88
N LYS A 24 6.65 16.49 -16.74
CA LYS A 24 5.72 15.48 -16.26
C LYS A 24 6.59 14.38 -15.70
N SER A 25 7.22 14.65 -14.55
CA SER A 25 7.75 13.61 -13.70
C SER A 25 6.59 12.65 -13.48
N ASP A 26 6.74 11.43 -13.98
CA ASP A 26 5.73 10.41 -13.78
C ASP A 26 5.46 10.29 -12.28
N GLN A 27 4.19 10.43 -11.89
CA GLN A 27 3.77 10.48 -10.49
C GLN A 27 3.60 9.04 -9.99
N PHE A 28 4.35 8.71 -8.93
CA PHE A 28 4.46 7.35 -8.44
C PHE A 28 4.32 7.26 -6.93
N VAL A 29 3.84 6.09 -6.51
CA VAL A 29 3.99 5.57 -5.17
C VAL A 29 5.10 4.53 -5.21
N THR A 30 6.07 4.64 -4.31
CA THR A 30 7.11 3.65 -4.08
C THR A 30 6.84 2.99 -2.74
N VAL A 31 6.86 1.67 -2.71
CA VAL A 31 6.69 0.88 -1.49
C VAL A 31 7.91 -0.02 -1.34
N GLU A 32 8.60 0.11 -0.21
CA GLU A 32 9.79 -0.69 0.10
C GLU A 32 9.49 -1.71 1.20
N PRO A 33 10.04 -2.93 1.11
CA PRO A 33 9.95 -3.91 2.18
C PRO A 33 10.44 -3.35 3.52
N SER A 34 9.66 -3.54 4.58
CA SER A 34 10.06 -3.28 5.97
C SER A 34 9.68 -4.48 6.85
N LYS A 35 9.96 -4.39 8.14
CA LYS A 35 9.57 -5.40 9.13
C LYS A 35 8.98 -4.72 10.34
N LEU A 36 7.85 -5.25 10.82
CA LEU A 36 7.16 -4.74 12.01
C LEU A 36 8.05 -4.82 13.26
N PHE A 37 8.85 -5.87 13.37
CA PHE A 37 9.80 -6.05 14.48
C PHE A 37 11.24 -6.13 13.96
N GLN A 38 12.07 -5.19 14.40
CA GLN A 38 13.49 -5.10 14.01
C GLN A 38 14.37 -4.88 15.25
N GLY A 39 15.67 -5.15 15.10
CA GLY A 39 16.65 -4.99 16.19
C GLY A 39 16.23 -5.75 17.45
N ASP A 40 16.28 -5.07 18.60
CA ASP A 40 15.94 -5.66 19.90
C ASP A 40 14.45 -6.04 20.01
N ALA A 41 13.56 -5.33 19.30
CA ALA A 41 12.11 -5.58 19.33
C ALA A 41 11.73 -6.93 18.70
N LYS A 42 12.58 -7.49 17.82
CA LYS A 42 12.37 -8.82 17.22
C LYS A 42 12.21 -9.93 18.25
N ARG A 43 12.79 -9.76 19.44
CA ARG A 43 12.66 -10.75 20.53
C ARG A 43 11.25 -10.79 21.12
N LEU A 44 10.42 -9.77 20.88
CA LEU A 44 9.04 -9.68 21.37
C LEU A 44 8.04 -10.34 20.43
N GLU A 45 8.36 -10.43 19.13
CA GLU A 45 7.50 -11.00 18.08
C GLU A 45 6.85 -12.35 18.48
N PRO A 46 7.59 -13.38 18.93
CA PRO A 46 6.98 -14.68 19.28
C PRO A 46 6.12 -14.64 20.55
N HIS A 47 6.17 -13.56 21.34
CA HIS A 47 5.40 -13.42 22.58
C HIS A 47 4.10 -12.63 22.39
N LEU A 48 3.95 -11.93 21.26
CA LEU A 48 2.80 -11.07 21.00
C LEU A 48 1.68 -11.77 20.24
N GLU A 49 1.95 -12.94 19.64
CA GLU A 49 0.98 -13.72 18.85
C GLU A 49 0.31 -12.87 17.75
N ILE A 50 1.09 -11.97 17.15
CA ILE A 50 0.64 -11.07 16.07
C ILE A 50 1.15 -11.59 14.74
N MET A 51 0.25 -11.73 13.78
CA MET A 51 0.57 -11.92 12.36
C MET A 51 0.59 -10.54 11.71
N GLY A 52 1.75 -9.94 11.54
CA GLY A 52 1.84 -8.57 11.04
C GLY A 52 3.02 -8.31 10.12
N GLY A 53 3.01 -7.13 9.52
CA GLY A 53 4.05 -6.66 8.61
C GLY A 53 4.10 -5.15 8.55
N ALA A 54 5.13 -4.66 7.87
CA ALA A 54 5.38 -3.24 7.67
C ALA A 54 5.96 -3.01 6.28
N VAL A 55 5.64 -1.88 5.68
CA VAL A 55 6.27 -1.37 4.46
C VAL A 55 6.55 0.11 4.60
N LYS A 56 7.66 0.57 4.02
CA LYS A 56 7.91 2.00 3.88
C LYS A 56 7.23 2.52 2.64
N VAL A 57 6.69 3.72 2.72
CA VAL A 57 6.01 4.37 1.60
C VAL A 57 6.66 5.70 1.31
N SER A 58 6.87 5.97 0.03
CA SER A 58 7.29 7.28 -0.48
C SER A 58 6.39 7.65 -1.64
N TYR A 59 5.97 8.91 -1.68
CA TYR A 59 4.99 9.37 -2.64
C TYR A 59 5.44 10.69 -3.28
N SER A 60 5.37 10.73 -4.61
CA SER A 60 5.60 11.93 -5.39
C SER A 60 4.48 12.06 -6.42
N GLY A 61 3.47 12.87 -6.08
CA GLY A 61 2.28 13.05 -6.90
C GLY A 61 1.44 14.25 -6.49
N SER A 62 0.25 14.32 -7.06
CA SER A 62 -0.73 15.40 -6.90
C SER A 62 -2.01 15.00 -6.14
N HIS A 63 -2.30 13.72 -6.00
CA HIS A 63 -3.33 13.19 -5.11
C HIS A 63 -3.07 13.61 -3.66
N HIS A 64 -4.15 13.89 -2.94
CA HIS A 64 -4.14 14.48 -1.60
C HIS A 64 -4.60 13.50 -0.52
N ALA A 65 -4.94 12.27 -0.88
CA ALA A 65 -5.30 11.24 0.07
C ALA A 65 -4.56 9.95 -0.24
N MET A 66 -4.18 9.24 0.82
CA MET A 66 -3.70 7.88 0.73
C MET A 66 -4.68 6.96 1.45
N ASN A 67 -5.03 5.86 0.80
CA ASN A 67 -6.01 4.93 1.30
C ASN A 67 -5.45 3.51 1.25
N THR A 68 -5.77 2.75 2.28
CA THR A 68 -5.64 1.30 2.26
C THR A 68 -7.01 0.66 2.17
N LYS A 69 -7.06 -0.45 1.47
CA LYS A 69 -8.19 -1.38 1.51
C LYS A 69 -7.69 -2.76 1.83
N TYR A 70 -8.59 -3.60 2.30
CA TYR A 70 -8.32 -5.02 2.46
C TYR A 70 -9.15 -5.84 1.48
N GLU A 71 -8.64 -7.02 1.16
CA GLU A 71 -9.33 -8.06 0.43
C GLU A 71 -9.18 -9.39 1.17
N ILE A 72 -10.23 -10.22 1.13
CA ILE A 72 -10.21 -11.59 1.61
C ILE A 72 -10.58 -12.50 0.46
N TRP A 73 -9.70 -13.43 0.19
CA TRP A 73 -9.82 -14.43 -0.85
C TRP A 73 -10.02 -15.80 -0.23
N GLU A 74 -10.93 -16.59 -0.78
CA GLU A 74 -11.14 -18.01 -0.44
C GLU A 74 -11.27 -18.81 -1.72
N ASP A 75 -10.48 -19.88 -1.84
CA ASP A 75 -10.43 -20.75 -3.02
C ASP A 75 -10.34 -19.96 -4.35
N GLY A 76 -9.48 -18.94 -4.36
CA GLY A 76 -9.27 -18.05 -5.51
C GLY A 76 -10.40 -17.06 -5.84
N LYS A 77 -11.37 -16.89 -4.94
CA LYS A 77 -12.48 -15.93 -5.10
C LYS A 77 -12.42 -14.84 -4.04
N LEU A 78 -12.61 -13.60 -4.47
CA LEU A 78 -12.79 -12.47 -3.56
C LEU A 78 -14.13 -12.63 -2.82
N VAL A 79 -14.09 -12.91 -1.52
CA VAL A 79 -15.29 -13.13 -0.68
C VAL A 79 -15.63 -11.92 0.19
N ASN A 80 -14.65 -11.07 0.50
CA ASN A 80 -14.87 -9.84 1.25
C ASN A 80 -13.83 -8.78 0.85
N SER A 81 -14.20 -7.51 0.93
CA SER A 81 -13.30 -6.38 0.73
C SER A 81 -13.87 -5.14 1.39
N GLY A 82 -13.00 -4.24 1.84
CA GLY A 82 -13.44 -2.96 2.39
C GLY A 82 -12.30 -1.98 2.54
N ARG A 83 -12.65 -0.72 2.80
CA ARG A 83 -11.64 0.28 3.19
C ARG A 83 -11.10 -0.07 4.58
N ALA A 84 -9.79 0.02 4.73
CA ALA A 84 -9.10 -0.23 5.99
C ALA A 84 -8.80 1.09 6.72
N LEU A 85 -8.03 1.98 6.09
CA LEU A 85 -7.63 3.26 6.66
C LEU A 85 -7.44 4.29 5.54
N GLY A 86 -7.70 5.57 5.82
CA GLY A 86 -7.41 6.67 4.91
C GLY A 86 -6.81 7.85 5.67
N MET A 87 -5.95 8.62 5.00
CA MET A 87 -5.45 9.88 5.52
C MET A 87 -5.21 10.90 4.41
N GLU A 88 -5.16 12.17 4.79
CA GLU A 88 -4.71 13.26 3.93
C GLU A 88 -3.19 13.23 3.78
N ILE A 89 -2.68 13.51 2.58
CA ILE A 89 -1.26 13.57 2.28
C ILE A 89 -0.77 15.02 2.47
N THR A 90 0.05 15.20 3.49
CA THR A 90 0.91 16.36 3.77
C THR A 90 2.38 16.03 3.45
N GLU A 91 3.27 17.03 3.42
CA GLU A 91 4.70 16.85 3.06
C GLU A 91 5.40 15.76 3.90
N ASP A 92 5.04 15.61 5.17
CA ASP A 92 5.64 14.64 6.11
C ASP A 92 4.63 13.56 6.56
N ALA A 93 3.59 13.30 5.77
CA ALA A 93 2.41 12.57 6.26
C ALA A 93 2.63 11.08 6.52
N LEU A 94 3.45 10.43 5.70
CA LEU A 94 3.53 8.98 5.71
C LEU A 94 4.92 8.49 5.34
N GLU A 95 5.47 7.67 6.23
CA GLU A 95 6.75 6.99 6.02
C GLU A 95 6.57 5.47 6.08
N GLU A 96 5.64 4.98 6.91
CA GLU A 96 5.44 3.55 7.11
C GLU A 96 3.95 3.19 7.22
N VAL A 97 3.58 2.09 6.56
CA VAL A 97 2.29 1.41 6.74
C VAL A 97 2.55 0.11 7.47
N THR A 98 1.88 -0.09 8.59
CA THR A 98 1.93 -1.36 9.32
C THR A 98 0.56 -2.00 9.43
N VAL A 99 0.55 -3.33 9.51
CA VAL A 99 -0.66 -4.13 9.66
C VAL A 99 -0.42 -5.25 10.64
N SER A 100 -1.44 -5.55 11.43
CA SER A 100 -1.44 -6.69 12.34
C SER A 100 -2.79 -7.39 12.32
N LEU A 101 -2.75 -8.71 12.32
CA LEU A 101 -3.86 -9.62 12.54
C LEU A 101 -3.60 -10.33 13.87
N LYS A 102 -4.59 -10.31 14.75
CA LYS A 102 -4.58 -11.06 16.01
C LYS A 102 -5.96 -11.64 16.27
N ASN A 103 -6.07 -12.62 17.15
CA ASN A 103 -7.37 -13.11 17.59
C ASN A 103 -8.21 -11.94 18.14
N ASP A 104 -9.42 -11.74 17.62
CA ASP A 104 -10.35 -10.75 18.14
C ASP A 104 -10.87 -11.23 19.51
N PRO A 105 -10.65 -10.48 20.61
CA PRO A 105 -11.08 -10.89 21.94
C PRO A 105 -12.60 -10.87 22.12
N ASP A 106 -13.32 -10.11 21.28
CA ASP A 106 -14.78 -9.96 21.35
C ASP A 106 -15.50 -10.90 20.37
N LYS A 107 -14.77 -11.48 19.41
CA LYS A 107 -15.29 -12.37 18.36
C LYS A 107 -14.32 -13.53 18.09
N GLU A 108 -14.53 -14.66 18.74
CA GLU A 108 -13.62 -15.81 18.63
C GLU A 108 -13.40 -16.31 17.19
N SER A 109 -14.39 -16.14 16.30
CA SER A 109 -14.33 -16.52 14.88
C SER A 109 -13.54 -15.55 14.00
N ASP A 110 -13.10 -14.40 14.52
CA ASP A 110 -12.61 -13.29 13.70
C ASP A 110 -11.19 -12.84 14.11
N PHE A 111 -10.38 -12.46 13.14
CA PHE A 111 -9.17 -11.69 13.41
C PHE A 111 -9.54 -10.22 13.60
N LEU A 112 -8.94 -9.58 14.61
CA LEU A 112 -8.89 -8.13 14.72
C LEU A 112 -7.71 -7.65 13.88
N VAL A 113 -8.02 -6.98 12.78
CA VAL A 113 -7.04 -6.28 11.93
C VAL A 113 -6.81 -4.90 12.52
N THR A 114 -5.56 -4.47 12.63
CA THR A 114 -5.20 -3.07 12.88
C THR A 114 -4.25 -2.61 11.79
N VAL A 115 -4.62 -1.53 11.09
CA VAL A 115 -3.78 -0.86 10.09
C VAL A 115 -3.35 0.49 10.64
N VAL A 116 -2.08 0.83 10.48
CA VAL A 116 -1.49 2.07 10.98
C VAL A 116 -0.72 2.75 9.86
N PHE A 117 -0.95 4.04 9.71
CA PHE A 117 -0.11 4.97 8.99
C PHE A 117 0.75 5.72 10.00
N ALA A 118 2.06 5.63 9.88
CA ALA A 118 3.02 6.25 10.79
C ALA A 118 3.96 7.22 10.06
N SER A 119 4.31 8.29 10.77
CA SER A 119 5.31 9.29 10.40
C SER A 119 6.09 9.66 11.67
N GLU A 120 7.41 9.72 11.57
CA GLU A 120 8.26 10.15 12.68
C GLU A 120 7.91 11.55 13.18
N GLU A 121 7.48 12.44 12.27
CA GLU A 121 7.17 13.83 12.60
C GLU A 121 5.70 14.06 13.01
N ASN A 122 4.75 13.36 12.35
CA ASN A 122 3.32 13.60 12.52
C ASN A 122 2.59 12.55 13.40
N GLY A 123 3.33 11.59 13.96
CA GLY A 123 2.78 10.54 14.82
C GLY A 123 2.13 9.42 14.01
N TYR A 124 0.92 9.00 14.39
CA TYR A 124 0.24 7.91 13.70
C TYR A 124 -1.27 8.12 13.58
N ASN A 125 -1.84 7.54 12.53
CA ASN A 125 -3.28 7.35 12.35
C ASN A 125 -3.55 5.84 12.25
N SER A 126 -4.63 5.35 12.84
CA SER A 126 -4.94 3.92 12.83
C SER A 126 -6.42 3.62 12.76
N ALA A 127 -6.74 2.46 12.22
CA ALA A 127 -8.07 1.88 12.23
C ALA A 127 -7.98 0.40 12.59
N ALA A 128 -9.04 -0.09 13.24
CA ALA A 128 -9.17 -1.50 13.58
C ALA A 128 -10.56 -2.03 13.21
N PHE A 129 -10.61 -3.25 12.69
CA PHE A 129 -11.83 -3.91 12.25
C PHE A 129 -11.68 -5.43 12.32
N SER A 130 -12.81 -6.14 12.44
CA SER A 130 -12.82 -7.61 12.50
C SER A 130 -12.98 -8.20 11.09
N ILE A 131 -12.30 -9.32 10.82
CA ILE A 131 -12.48 -10.13 9.63
C ILE A 131 -12.64 -11.62 9.98
N PRO A 132 -13.34 -12.45 9.20
CA PRO A 132 -13.40 -13.89 9.44
C PRO A 132 -12.01 -14.55 9.46
N LYS A 133 -11.80 -15.51 10.37
CA LYS A 133 -10.58 -16.35 10.40
C LYS A 133 -10.67 -17.50 9.41
N PHE A 134 -9.50 -18.01 9.02
CA PHE A 134 -9.34 -19.32 8.42
C PHE A 134 -9.30 -20.44 9.49
N ASP A 135 -9.42 -21.69 9.05
CA ASP A 135 -9.27 -22.87 9.92
C ASP A 135 -7.83 -22.96 10.47
N PRO A 136 -7.60 -22.91 11.80
CA PRO A 136 -6.26 -22.88 12.38
C PRO A 136 -5.43 -24.15 12.12
N SER A 137 -6.02 -25.22 11.58
CA SER A 137 -5.28 -26.41 11.13
C SER A 137 -4.48 -26.20 9.84
N ARG A 138 -4.77 -25.13 9.09
CA ARG A 138 -4.07 -24.77 7.85
C ARG A 138 -2.66 -24.24 8.14
N ALA A 139 -1.70 -24.65 7.31
CA ALA A 139 -0.38 -24.02 7.30
C ALA A 139 -0.53 -22.59 6.82
N ASN A 140 0.11 -21.64 7.50
CA ASN A 140 -0.08 -20.22 7.25
C ASN A 140 1.23 -19.45 7.24
N GLY A 141 1.24 -18.32 6.55
CA GLY A 141 2.44 -17.53 6.37
C GLY A 141 2.20 -16.13 5.83
N HIS A 142 3.19 -15.28 6.01
CA HIS A 142 3.19 -13.91 5.53
C HIS A 142 3.42 -13.87 4.02
N LEU A 143 2.71 -12.96 3.35
CA LEU A 143 3.02 -12.52 2.00
C LEU A 143 3.63 -11.12 2.09
N GLU A 144 4.92 -11.02 1.81
CA GLU A 144 5.67 -9.78 1.95
C GLU A 144 6.35 -9.46 0.62
N LEU A 145 6.61 -8.17 0.40
CA LEU A 145 7.43 -7.74 -0.72
C LEU A 145 8.88 -8.17 -0.49
N ASP A 146 9.48 -8.81 -1.49
CA ASP A 146 10.91 -9.15 -1.48
C ASP A 146 11.76 -7.96 -2.00
N GLU A 147 11.22 -7.20 -2.95
CA GLU A 147 11.86 -6.04 -3.57
C GLU A 147 10.93 -4.82 -3.56
N PRO A 148 11.47 -3.59 -3.66
CA PRO A 148 10.65 -2.39 -3.81
C PRO A 148 9.74 -2.45 -5.04
N ILE A 149 8.50 -2.02 -4.87
CA ILE A 149 7.55 -1.87 -5.97
C ILE A 149 7.27 -0.39 -6.22
N GLN A 150 7.01 -0.07 -7.49
CA GLN A 150 6.61 1.27 -7.90
C GLN A 150 5.38 1.17 -8.78
N PHE A 151 4.33 1.91 -8.42
CA PHE A 151 3.08 1.95 -9.17
C PHE A 151 2.61 3.38 -9.36
N LYS A 152 1.82 3.59 -10.41
CA LYS A 152 1.33 4.91 -10.79
C LYS A 152 0.37 5.45 -9.75
N GLU A 153 0.37 6.77 -9.58
CA GLU A 153 -0.67 7.47 -8.83
C GLU A 153 -2.09 7.00 -9.24
N GLY A 154 -2.95 6.74 -8.25
CA GLY A 154 -4.32 6.22 -8.45
C GLY A 154 -4.42 4.76 -8.87
N ALA A 155 -3.30 4.07 -9.11
CA ALA A 155 -3.30 2.61 -9.18
C ALA A 155 -3.33 2.04 -7.77
N GLU A 156 -3.88 0.83 -7.69
CA GLU A 156 -4.03 0.11 -6.43
C GLU A 156 -3.16 -1.13 -6.46
N GLU A 157 -2.31 -1.28 -5.46
CA GLU A 157 -1.28 -2.32 -5.44
C GLU A 157 -1.25 -3.06 -4.11
N ALA A 158 -1.01 -4.38 -4.14
CA ALA A 158 -0.89 -5.18 -2.92
C ALA A 158 0.47 -4.93 -2.26
N ILE A 159 0.45 -4.53 -0.99
CA ILE A 159 1.66 -4.14 -0.24
C ILE A 159 2.01 -5.13 0.88
N TRP A 160 1.07 -5.95 1.30
CA TRP A 160 1.27 -7.00 2.29
C TRP A 160 0.11 -8.00 2.23
N GLY A 161 0.33 -9.22 2.70
CA GLY A 161 -0.73 -10.20 2.89
C GLY A 161 -0.43 -11.31 3.88
N TYR A 162 -1.40 -12.19 4.04
CA TYR A 162 -1.30 -13.38 4.87
C TYR A 162 -2.09 -14.51 4.22
N THR A 163 -1.51 -15.70 4.15
CA THR A 163 -2.15 -16.87 3.50
C THR A 163 -2.28 -18.04 4.45
N ALA A 164 -3.24 -18.91 4.14
CA ALA A 164 -3.40 -20.20 4.79
C ALA A 164 -3.85 -21.26 3.79
N ASN A 165 -3.17 -22.42 3.80
CA ASN A 165 -3.40 -23.55 2.89
C ASN A 165 -3.52 -24.88 3.65
N GLU A 166 -4.39 -25.76 3.15
CA GLU A 166 -4.64 -27.10 3.68
C GLU A 166 -3.57 -28.11 3.27
N ASP A 167 -2.94 -27.92 2.11
CA ASP A 167 -1.90 -28.81 1.57
C ASP A 167 -0.54 -28.68 2.29
N GLY A 168 -0.42 -27.73 3.22
CA GLY A 168 0.79 -27.48 3.98
C GLY A 168 1.83 -26.61 3.26
N HIS A 169 1.56 -26.19 2.02
CA HIS A 169 2.48 -25.38 1.23
C HIS A 169 2.23 -23.89 1.47
N ILE A 170 3.29 -23.14 1.79
CA ILE A 170 3.27 -21.68 1.88
C ILE A 170 4.01 -21.15 0.67
N SER A 171 3.30 -20.44 -0.19
CA SER A 171 3.85 -19.79 -1.37
C SER A 171 4.45 -18.43 -1.01
N SER A 172 5.54 -18.06 -1.69
CA SER A 172 6.18 -16.75 -1.60
C SER A 172 6.57 -16.26 -3.00
N GLY A 173 6.72 -14.96 -3.16
CA GLY A 173 7.14 -14.33 -4.41
C GLY A 173 6.53 -12.94 -4.61
N ASP A 174 6.89 -12.31 -5.72
CA ASP A 174 6.65 -10.87 -5.93
C ASP A 174 5.20 -10.50 -6.28
N ASP A 175 4.42 -11.44 -6.84
CA ASP A 175 3.02 -11.20 -7.23
C ASP A 175 2.08 -11.65 -6.11
N LEU A 176 1.90 -10.78 -5.12
CA LEU A 176 1.10 -11.06 -3.93
C LEU A 176 -0.36 -11.39 -4.27
N GLU A 177 -0.91 -10.72 -5.29
CA GLU A 177 -2.27 -10.98 -5.75
C GLU A 177 -2.45 -12.35 -6.36
N LYS A 178 -1.51 -12.76 -7.21
CA LYS A 178 -1.53 -14.11 -7.80
C LYS A 178 -1.43 -15.16 -6.71
N ILE A 179 -0.52 -14.99 -5.75
CA ILE A 179 -0.36 -15.93 -4.64
C ILE A 179 -1.64 -16.01 -3.80
N ALA A 180 -2.26 -14.88 -3.48
CA ALA A 180 -3.52 -14.85 -2.75
C ALA A 180 -4.66 -15.58 -3.48
N LYS A 181 -4.71 -15.52 -4.82
CA LYS A 181 -5.70 -16.23 -5.64
C LYS A 181 -5.44 -17.73 -5.75
N GLU A 182 -4.23 -18.17 -5.48
CA GLU A 182 -3.85 -19.59 -5.48
C GLU A 182 -4.02 -20.23 -4.09
N ALA A 183 -4.18 -19.42 -3.03
CA ALA A 183 -4.35 -19.89 -1.67
C ALA A 183 -5.79 -20.30 -1.33
N ASP A 184 -5.94 -21.25 -0.39
CA ASP A 184 -7.26 -21.66 0.12
C ASP A 184 -7.92 -20.54 0.94
N TRP A 185 -7.10 -19.71 1.61
CA TRP A 185 -7.52 -18.46 2.22
C TRP A 185 -6.39 -17.44 2.14
N ALA A 186 -6.71 -16.18 1.85
CA ALA A 186 -5.77 -15.08 1.91
C ALA A 186 -6.39 -13.77 2.37
N PHE A 187 -5.61 -12.99 3.10
CA PHE A 187 -5.83 -11.57 3.36
C PHE A 187 -4.79 -10.77 2.58
N LEU A 188 -5.23 -9.70 1.91
CA LEU A 188 -4.34 -8.71 1.30
C LEU A 188 -4.65 -7.33 1.84
N LEU A 189 -3.60 -6.55 2.11
CA LEU A 189 -3.66 -5.12 2.28
C LEU A 189 -3.16 -4.45 0.99
N LYS A 190 -3.97 -3.55 0.46
CA LYS A 190 -3.64 -2.81 -0.77
C LYS A 190 -3.59 -1.33 -0.50
N LEU A 191 -2.74 -0.62 -1.22
CA LEU A 191 -2.50 0.81 -1.12
C LEU A 191 -2.90 1.51 -2.41
N THR A 192 -3.52 2.68 -2.30
CA THR A 192 -3.83 3.58 -3.41
C THR A 192 -3.74 5.03 -2.95
N THR A 193 -3.66 5.95 -3.91
CA THR A 193 -3.79 7.39 -3.67
C THR A 193 -5.02 7.93 -4.37
N ASP A 194 -5.70 8.91 -3.77
CA ASP A 194 -6.92 9.51 -4.29
C ASP A 194 -6.85 11.05 -4.27
N LYS A 195 -7.64 11.69 -5.13
CA LYS A 195 -7.69 13.17 -5.22
C LYS A 195 -8.21 13.84 -3.95
N SER A 196 -9.05 13.14 -3.19
CA SER A 196 -9.65 13.61 -1.95
C SER A 196 -9.82 12.45 -0.97
N LEU A 197 -9.90 12.80 0.31
CA LEU A 197 -10.32 11.88 1.35
C LEU A 197 -11.86 11.80 1.32
N ASP A 198 -12.40 10.81 0.63
CA ASP A 198 -13.85 10.53 0.61
C ASP A 198 -14.34 9.83 1.88
#